data_AF-A0A821GLD9-F1
#
_entry.id   AF-A0A821GLD9-F1
#
_cell.length_a   1.000
_cell.length_b   1.000
_cell.length_c   1.000
_cell.angle_alpha   90.00
_cell.angle_beta   90.00
_cell.angle_gamma   90.00
#
_symmetry.space_group_name_H-M   'P 1'
#
loop_
_entity.id
_entity.type
_entity.pdbx_description
1 polymer ?
#
loop_
_entity_poly.entity_id
_entity_poly.type
_entity_poly.pdbx_seq_one_letter_code
_entity_poly.pdbx_strand_id
1 'polypeptide(L)'
;GQRKQIEVKLDDNNNKRSLQYIYYDGEDVGGSVQIKLKKRSKVEHQGIRLEFIGQIEMLNDRSTIHEFINLSKLIALPGELTE
;
A
#
# COMPACT_ATOMS: atom_id res chain seq x y z
N GLY A 1 -1.08 9.70 19.01
CA GLY A 1 -0.41 10.88 18.41
C GLY A 1 -0.46 10.77 16.90
N GLN A 2 -0.38 11.89 16.19
CA GLN A 2 -0.30 11.88 14.72
C GLN A 2 1.06 11.31 14.29
N ARG A 3 1.08 10.35 13.35
CA ARG A 3 2.32 9.76 12.80
C ARG A 3 3.12 10.85 12.09
N LYS A 4 4.44 10.88 12.32
CA LYS A 4 5.34 11.84 11.68
C LYS A 4 5.38 11.61 10.16
N GLN A 5 5.52 12.69 9.42
CA GLN A 5 5.73 12.68 7.98
C GLN A 5 7.06 13.35 7.60
N ILE A 6 7.63 12.92 6.49
CA ILE A 6 8.82 13.51 5.87
C ILE A 6 8.56 13.82 4.40
N GLU A 7 9.32 14.75 3.85
CA GLU A 7 9.30 15.05 2.42
C GLU A 7 10.18 14.05 1.65
N VAL A 8 9.63 13.41 0.63
CA VAL A 8 10.30 12.42 -0.23
C VAL A 8 10.27 12.88 -1.68
N LYS A 9 11.41 12.82 -2.37
CA LYS A 9 11.53 13.07 -3.81
C LYS A 9 11.04 11.82 -4.57
N LEU A 10 10.06 11.98 -5.46
CA LEU A 10 9.42 10.87 -6.18
C LEU A 10 10.04 10.56 -7.54
N ASP A 11 10.68 11.56 -8.16
CA ASP A 11 11.32 11.43 -9.47
C ASP A 11 12.52 12.38 -9.52
N ASP A 12 13.62 11.90 -10.09
CA ASP A 12 14.84 12.68 -10.24
C ASP A 12 14.70 13.84 -11.23
N ASN A 13 13.84 13.70 -12.24
CA ASN A 13 13.78 14.64 -13.36
C ASN A 13 12.76 15.79 -13.17
N ASN A 14 11.76 15.62 -12.30
CA ASN A 14 10.62 16.56 -12.21
C ASN A 14 10.52 17.30 -10.87
N ASN A 15 11.51 17.16 -9.98
CA ASN A 15 11.56 17.76 -8.64
C ASN A 15 10.24 17.58 -7.84
N LYS A 16 9.48 16.52 -8.14
CA LYS A 16 8.19 16.24 -7.52
C LYS A 16 8.43 15.66 -6.14
N ARG A 17 7.93 16.34 -5.12
CA ARG A 17 8.05 15.94 -3.72
C ARG A 17 6.68 15.58 -3.14
N SER A 18 6.66 14.70 -2.15
CA SER A 18 5.43 14.33 -1.42
C SER A 18 5.72 14.10 0.05
N LEU A 19 4.74 14.39 0.91
CA LEU A 19 4.78 14.03 2.31
C LEU A 19 4.39 12.55 2.48
N GLN A 20 5.26 11.77 3.10
CA GLN A 20 5.07 10.34 3.36
C GLN A 20 5.23 10.06 4.86
N TYR A 21 4.53 9.04 5.37
CA TYR A 21 4.71 8.58 6.74
C TYR A 21 6.09 7.92 6.90
N ILE A 22 6.80 8.25 7.98
CA ILE A 22 8.07 7.62 8.34
C ILE A 22 7.86 6.55 9.40
N TYR A 23 8.53 5.41 9.21
CA TYR A 23 8.57 4.29 10.14
C TYR A 23 10.03 3.89 10.40
N TYR A 24 10.29 3.33 11.57
CA TYR A 24 11.58 2.74 11.94
C TYR A 24 11.48 1.23 12.09
N ASP A 25 12.62 0.54 12.08
CA ASP A 25 12.66 -0.91 12.26
C ASP A 25 11.99 -1.33 13.58
N GLY A 26 11.21 -2.40 13.52
CA GLY A 26 10.40 -2.91 14.63
C GLY A 26 9.11 -2.13 14.95
N GLU A 27 8.80 -1.04 14.27
CA GLU A 27 7.53 -0.33 14.50
C GLU A 27 6.32 -1.06 13.89
N ASP A 28 5.21 -1.07 14.64
CA ASP A 28 3.93 -1.56 14.13
C ASP A 28 3.35 -0.62 13.05
N VAL A 29 2.96 -1.24 11.93
CA VAL A 29 2.18 -0.61 10.86
C VAL A 29 0.74 -1.08 10.97
N GLY A 30 -0.14 -0.19 11.46
CA GLY A 30 -1.55 -0.50 11.70
C GLY A 30 -2.49 0.58 11.18
N GLY A 31 -3.72 0.19 10.85
CA GLY A 31 -4.76 1.09 10.36
C GLY A 31 -6.04 0.35 9.96
N SER A 32 -6.97 1.09 9.37
CA SER A 32 -8.24 0.55 8.84
C SER A 32 -8.32 0.75 7.33
N VAL A 33 -8.71 -0.30 6.60
CA VAL A 33 -9.03 -0.20 5.17
C VAL A 33 -10.51 0.15 5.04
N GLN A 34 -10.82 1.30 4.43
CA GLN A 34 -12.18 1.72 4.14
C GLN A 34 -12.47 1.57 2.65
N ILE A 35 -13.49 0.79 2.31
CA ILE A 35 -13.96 0.61 0.94
C ILE A 35 -15.27 1.38 0.78
N LYS A 36 -15.26 2.40 -0.08
CA LYS A 36 -16.45 3.20 -0.38
C LYS A 36 -17.04 2.72 -1.70
N LEU A 37 -18.24 2.19 -1.63
CA LEU A 37 -19.02 1.83 -2.80
C LEU A 37 -19.77 3.04 -3.35
N LYS A 38 -20.20 2.96 -4.60
CA LYS A 38 -21.20 3.90 -5.12
C LYS A 38 -22.57 3.44 -4.62
N LYS A 39 -23.48 4.39 -4.37
CA LYS A 39 -24.85 4.05 -3.94
C LYS A 39 -25.50 3.01 -4.86
N ARG A 40 -26.10 1.99 -4.27
CA ARG A 40 -26.77 0.87 -4.98
C ARG A 40 -25.84 0.10 -5.92
N SER A 41 -24.54 0.09 -5.65
CA SER A 41 -23.60 -0.75 -6.37
C SER A 41 -23.35 -2.06 -5.65
N LYS A 42 -23.05 -3.08 -6.43
CA LYS A 42 -22.69 -4.42 -6.00
C LYS A 42 -21.36 -4.76 -6.63
N VAL A 43 -20.41 -5.23 -5.84
CA VAL A 43 -19.09 -5.64 -6.31
C VAL A 43 -18.80 -7.07 -5.85
N GLU A 44 -18.78 -7.99 -6.82
CA GLU A 44 -18.27 -9.34 -6.58
C GLU A 44 -16.74 -9.32 -6.60
N HIS A 45 -16.12 -10.00 -5.63
CA HIS A 45 -14.66 -10.03 -5.48
C HIS A 45 -14.17 -11.42 -5.10
N GLN A 46 -12.93 -11.75 -5.47
CA GLN A 46 -12.28 -13.03 -5.19
C GLN A 46 -11.44 -12.99 -3.90
N GLY A 47 -11.88 -12.18 -2.94
CA GLY A 47 -11.16 -11.86 -1.71
C GLY A 47 -10.43 -10.52 -1.79
N ILE A 48 -10.11 -9.99 -0.62
CA ILE A 48 -9.44 -8.69 -0.47
C ILE A 48 -8.25 -8.91 0.42
N ARG A 49 -7.06 -8.53 -0.06
CA ARG A 49 -5.79 -8.73 0.62
C ARG A 49 -5.10 -7.39 0.84
N LEU A 50 -4.48 -7.26 2.01
CA LEU A 50 -3.59 -6.17 2.37
C LEU A 50 -2.16 -6.70 2.38
N GLU A 51 -1.23 -5.99 1.77
CA GLU A 51 0.17 -6.36 1.68
C GLU A 51 1.05 -5.22 2.21
N PHE A 52 2.10 -5.60 2.94
CA PHE A 52 3.20 -4.73 3.33
C PHE A 52 4.47 -5.26 2.68
N ILE A 53 4.98 -4.51 1.70
CA ILE A 53 6.05 -4.94 0.82
C ILE A 53 7.22 -3.97 0.96
N GLY A 54 8.42 -4.52 1.15
CA GLY A 54 9.68 -3.82 0.98
C GLY A 54 10.40 -4.40 -0.23
N GLN A 55 10.67 -3.58 -1.24
CA GLN A 55 11.32 -4.00 -2.48
C GLN A 55 12.39 -3.02 -2.96
N ILE A 56 13.31 -3.52 -3.77
CA ILE A 56 14.32 -2.74 -4.48
C ILE A 56 14.01 -2.84 -5.98
N GLU A 57 13.88 -1.68 -6.64
CA GLU A 57 13.65 -1.57 -8.08
C GLU A 57 14.91 -1.07 -8.79
N MET A 58 15.41 -1.84 -9.75
CA MET A 58 16.55 -1.46 -10.57
C MET A 58 16.05 -0.79 -11.86
N LEU A 59 16.29 0.51 -12.02
CA LEU A 59 15.79 1.28 -13.19
C LEU A 59 16.32 0.75 -14.53
N ASN A 60 17.54 0.20 -14.54
CA ASN A 60 18.22 -0.32 -15.73
C ASN A 60 17.87 -1.79 -16.01
N ASP A 61 17.23 -2.47 -15.07
CA ASP A 61 16.71 -3.83 -15.25
C ASP A 61 15.36 -3.95 -14.57
N ARG A 62 14.32 -3.45 -15.26
CA ARG A 62 12.94 -3.48 -14.78
C ARG A 62 12.38 -4.91 -14.65
N SER A 63 13.12 -5.93 -15.09
CA SER A 63 12.73 -7.34 -14.95
C SER A 63 13.08 -7.91 -13.58
N THR A 64 13.91 -7.22 -12.78
CA THR A 64 14.29 -7.68 -11.44
C THR A 64 13.78 -6.76 -10.33
N ILE A 65 12.56 -7.04 -9.87
CA ILE A 65 12.06 -6.54 -8.58
C ILE A 65 12.54 -7.51 -7.51
N HIS A 66 13.27 -7.02 -6.52
CA HIS A 66 13.73 -7.82 -5.38
C HIS A 66 12.96 -7.45 -4.13
N GLU A 67 12.03 -8.31 -3.71
CA GLU A 67 11.31 -8.18 -2.45
C GLU A 67 12.18 -8.71 -1.29
N PHE A 68 12.40 -7.88 -0.27
CA PHE A 68 13.11 -8.28 0.95
C PHE A 68 12.18 -8.40 2.16
N ILE A 69 10.97 -7.81 2.09
CA ILE A 69 9.88 -8.02 3.05
C ILE A 69 8.58 -8.20 2.27
N ASN A 70 7.80 -9.23 2.62
CA ASN A 70 6.45 -9.43 2.12
C ASN A 70 5.58 -10.01 3.24
N LEU A 71 4.73 -9.15 3.83
CA LEU A 71 3.71 -9.55 4.79
C LEU A 71 2.35 -9.38 4.14
N SER A 72 1.49 -10.40 4.24
CA SER A 72 0.15 -10.34 3.67
C SER A 72 -0.91 -10.75 4.68
N LYS A 73 -2.07 -10.11 4.57
CA LYS A 73 -3.26 -10.43 5.36
C LYS A 73 -4.49 -10.41 4.49
N LEU A 74 -5.21 -11.53 4.46
CA LEU A 74 -6.53 -11.59 3.87
C LEU A 74 -7.51 -10.86 4.80
N ILE A 75 -8.18 -9.83 4.28
CA ILE A 75 -9.11 -8.99 5.04
C ILE A 75 -10.57 -9.22 4.63
N ALA A 76 -10.82 -9.91 3.52
CA ALA A 76 -12.12 -10.50 3.19
C ALA A 76 -11.93 -11.74 2.30
N LEU A 77 -12.75 -12.77 2.51
CA LEU A 77 -12.86 -13.94 1.62
C LEU A 77 -13.59 -13.55 0.31
N PRO A 78 -13.56 -14.40 -0.75
CA PRO A 78 -14.42 -14.20 -1.90
C PRO A 78 -15.88 -13.97 -1.51
N GLY A 79 -16.53 -13.02 -2.18
CA GLY A 79 -17.87 -12.60 -1.80
C GLY A 79 -18.32 -11.36 -2.53
N GLU A 80 -19.23 -10.64 -1.88
CA GLU A 80 -19.92 -9.49 -2.45
C GLU A 80 -19.87 -8.32 -1.46
N LEU A 81 -19.49 -7.15 -1.96
CA LEU A 81 -19.64 -5.89 -1.24
C LEU A 81 -20.92 -5.18 -1.73
N THR A 82 -21.74 -4.75 -0.77
CA THR A 82 -22.99 -3.99 -1.01
C THR A 82 -23.05 -2.76 -0.09
N GLU A 83 -23.75 -1.72 -0.54
CA GLU A 83 -24.05 -0.49 0.22
C GLU A 83 -25.56 -0.24 0.28
#